data_AF-A0A836U5G2-F1
#
_entry.id   AF-A0A836U5G2-F1
#
_cell.length_a   1.000
_cell.length_b   1.000
_cell.length_c   1.000
_cell.angle_alpha   90.00
_cell.angle_beta   90.00
_cell.angle_gamma   90.00
#
_symmetry.space_group_name_H-M   'P 1'
#
loop_
_entity.id
_entity.type
_entity.pdbx_description
1 polymer ?
#
loop_
_entity_poly.entity_id
_entity_poly.type
_entity_poly.pdbx_seq_one_letter_code
_entity_poly.pdbx_strand_id
1 'polypeptide(L)'
;MRRLGVFSASISIFLLLGVLPSVTQADETCQSPYMAKISGQEDFVYVWTLGVKGVGDEQDKLVTVDVRPSSDNYGKVIHTRSVG
;
A
#
# COMPACT_ATOMS: atom_id res chain seq x y z
N MET A 1 35.36 -10.83 -19.14
CA MET A 1 34.86 -11.65 -18.00
C MET A 1 34.53 -10.81 -16.76
N ARG A 2 35.38 -9.87 -16.30
CA ARG A 2 35.08 -9.03 -15.11
C ARG A 2 33.87 -8.08 -15.26
N ARG A 3 33.61 -7.53 -16.46
CA ARG A 3 32.47 -6.62 -16.70
C ARG A 3 31.11 -7.34 -16.67
N LEU A 4 31.04 -8.61 -17.09
CA LEU A 4 29.80 -9.39 -17.12
C LEU A 4 29.34 -9.78 -15.70
N GLY A 5 30.29 -10.05 -14.78
CA GLY A 5 29.99 -10.32 -13.37
C GLY A 5 29.49 -9.09 -12.60
N VAL A 6 29.96 -7.89 -12.95
CA VAL A 6 29.48 -6.63 -12.34
C VAL A 6 28.02 -6.35 -12.73
N PHE A 7 27.66 -6.55 -14.02
CA PHE A 7 26.27 -6.41 -14.47
C PHE A 7 25.32 -7.41 -13.82
N SER A 8 25.73 -8.67 -13.67
CA SER A 8 24.93 -9.69 -12.99
C SER A 8 24.73 -9.38 -11.50
N ALA A 9 25.76 -8.87 -10.81
CA ALA A 9 25.67 -8.49 -9.40
C ALA A 9 24.73 -7.29 -9.18
N SER A 10 24.74 -6.31 -10.09
CA SER A 10 23.84 -5.16 -10.03
C SER A 10 22.36 -5.55 -10.19
N ILE A 11 22.06 -6.52 -11.07
CA ILE A 11 20.70 -7.04 -11.28
C ILE A 11 20.20 -7.79 -10.03
N SER A 12 21.05 -8.61 -9.41
CA SER A 12 20.69 -9.32 -8.17
C SER A 12 20.42 -8.39 -6.99
N ILE A 13 21.16 -7.29 -6.87
CA ILE A 13 20.92 -6.26 -5.82
C ILE A 13 19.60 -5.53 -6.04
N PHE A 14 19.25 -5.20 -7.29
CA PHE A 14 17.98 -4.57 -7.62
C PHE A 14 16.77 -5.47 -7.31
N LEU A 15 16.89 -6.76 -7.62
CA LEU A 15 15.88 -7.77 -7.28
C LEU A 15 15.73 -7.97 -5.76
N LEU A 16 16.82 -7.87 -5.00
CA LEU A 16 16.76 -8.02 -3.54
C LEU A 16 16.06 -6.82 -2.86
N LEU A 17 16.27 -5.61 -3.36
CA LEU A 17 15.70 -4.38 -2.80
C LEU A 17 14.21 -4.19 -3.16
N GLY A 18 13.76 -4.70 -4.31
CA GLY A 18 12.37 -4.56 -4.77
C GLY A 18 11.36 -5.50 -4.09
N VAL A 19 11.83 -6.52 -3.37
CA VAL A 19 10.96 -7.53 -2.72
C VAL A 19 10.70 -7.20 -1.25
N LEU A 20 11.35 -6.17 -0.70
CA LEU A 20 11.09 -5.77 0.69
C LEU A 20 9.69 -5.13 0.77
N PRO A 21 8.79 -5.63 1.63
CA PRO A 21 7.50 -5.00 1.85
C PRO A 21 7.74 -3.57 2.33
N SER A 22 7.32 -2.60 1.52
CA SER A 22 7.32 -1.20 1.92
C SER A 22 6.37 -1.05 3.11
N VAL A 23 6.93 -0.86 4.30
CA VAL A 23 6.15 -0.52 5.50
C VAL A 23 5.53 0.84 5.25
N THR A 24 4.30 0.87 4.78
CA THR A 24 3.52 2.10 4.64
C THR A 24 3.12 2.55 6.04
N GLN A 25 3.81 3.55 6.57
CA GLN A 25 3.38 4.26 7.77
C GLN A 25 2.22 5.17 7.35
N ALA A 26 1.01 4.83 7.78
CA ALA A 26 -0.10 5.77 7.75
C ALA A 26 -0.03 6.62 9.02
N ASP A 27 -0.14 7.95 8.87
CA ASP A 27 -0.29 8.82 10.03
C ASP A 27 -1.68 8.60 10.61
N GLU A 28 -1.73 8.20 11.88
CA GLU A 28 -2.96 8.14 12.63
C GLU A 28 -3.50 9.56 12.85
N THR A 29 -4.81 9.69 13.04
CA THR A 29 -5.45 10.98 13.32
C THR A 29 -4.71 11.71 14.43
N CYS A 30 -4.40 13.01 14.22
CA CYS A 30 -3.74 13.88 15.20
C CYS A 30 -4.28 13.61 16.61
N GLN A 31 -3.45 12.98 17.43
CA GLN A 31 -3.89 12.59 18.75
C GLN A 31 -3.55 13.68 19.74
N SER A 32 -4.57 14.29 20.33
CA SER A 32 -4.39 15.18 21.46
C SER A 32 -3.62 14.45 22.57
N PRO A 33 -2.62 15.07 23.22
CA PRO A 33 -1.94 14.50 24.38
C PRO A 33 -2.89 14.15 25.54
N TYR A 34 -4.12 14.67 25.49
CA TYR A 34 -5.16 14.49 26.51
C TYR A 34 -6.18 13.39 26.16
N MET A 35 -6.02 12.69 25.03
CA MET A 35 -6.89 11.57 24.64
C MET A 35 -6.14 10.24 24.66
N ALA A 36 -6.83 9.19 25.06
CA ALA A 36 -6.30 7.83 25.00
C ALA A 36 -6.00 7.44 23.54
N LYS A 37 -4.85 6.80 23.33
CA LYS A 37 -4.49 6.27 22.02
C LYS A 37 -5.45 5.16 21.62
N ILE A 38 -6.12 5.34 20.48
CA ILE A 38 -6.77 4.22 19.81
C ILE A 38 -5.63 3.39 19.23
N SER A 39 -5.50 2.17 19.71
CA SER A 39 -4.45 1.24 19.29
C SER A 39 -5.09 -0.11 19.03
N GLY A 40 -4.57 -0.80 18.02
CA GLY A 40 -5.14 -2.04 17.55
C GLY A 40 -4.81 -2.25 16.08
N GLN A 41 -5.00 -3.48 15.63
CA GLN A 41 -4.94 -3.82 14.23
C GLN A 41 -6.32 -3.54 13.62
N GLU A 42 -6.39 -2.62 12.68
CA GLU A 42 -7.61 -2.39 11.91
C GLU A 42 -7.87 -3.57 10.98
N ASP A 43 -9.15 -3.78 10.67
CA ASP A 43 -9.55 -4.82 9.73
C ASP A 43 -9.47 -4.34 8.27
N PHE A 44 -9.74 -3.05 8.03
CA PHE A 44 -9.81 -2.46 6.71
C PHE A 44 -9.18 -1.08 6.66
N VAL A 45 -8.55 -0.75 5.54
CA VAL A 45 -8.13 0.62 5.21
C VAL A 45 -9.00 1.13 4.06
N TYR A 46 -9.55 2.32 4.23
CA TYR A 46 -10.26 3.04 3.17
C TYR A 46 -9.33 4.07 2.55
N VAL A 47 -9.10 3.97 1.25
CA VAL A 47 -8.24 4.87 0.47
C VAL A 47 -9.10 5.67 -0.48
N TRP A 48 -9.04 7.00 -0.37
CA TRP A 48 -9.59 7.87 -1.39
C TRP A 48 -8.56 8.06 -2.49
N THR A 49 -8.93 7.69 -3.72
CA THR A 49 -8.07 7.78 -4.89
C THR A 49 -8.62 8.82 -5.86
N LEU A 50 -7.71 9.50 -6.56
CA LEU A 50 -8.06 10.44 -7.61
C LEU A 50 -8.16 9.73 -8.96
N GLY A 51 -9.21 10.06 -9.71
CA GLY A 51 -9.39 9.63 -11.09
C GLY A 51 -8.33 10.22 -12.01
N VAL A 52 -7.87 9.43 -12.98
CA VAL A 52 -6.91 9.87 -14.00
C VAL A 52 -7.49 9.54 -15.37
N LYS A 53 -7.44 10.52 -16.29
CA LYS A 53 -7.90 10.35 -17.66
C LYS A 53 -7.18 9.18 -18.35
N GLY A 54 -7.93 8.32 -19.03
CA GLY A 54 -7.43 7.12 -19.70
C GLY A 54 -7.15 5.93 -18.78
N VAL A 55 -7.50 6.01 -17.49
CA VAL A 55 -7.30 4.92 -16.52
C VAL A 55 -8.65 4.50 -15.92
N GLY A 56 -9.01 3.23 -16.08
CA GLY A 56 -10.28 2.69 -15.56
C GLY A 56 -11.50 3.41 -16.14
N ASP A 57 -12.41 3.86 -15.28
CA ASP A 57 -13.56 4.70 -15.61
C ASP A 57 -13.31 6.21 -15.34
N GLU A 58 -12.04 6.60 -15.14
CA GLU A 58 -11.58 8.00 -14.96
C GLU A 58 -12.08 8.72 -13.70
N GLN A 59 -12.74 8.00 -12.79
CA GLN A 59 -13.40 8.57 -11.61
C GLN A 59 -12.54 8.50 -10.35
N ASP A 60 -12.77 9.43 -9.41
CA ASP A 60 -12.34 9.27 -8.02
C ASP A 60 -12.99 8.03 -7.41
N LYS A 61 -12.30 7.36 -6.48
CA LYS A 61 -12.83 6.15 -5.82
C LYS A 61 -12.54 6.10 -4.34
N LEU A 62 -13.51 5.60 -3.61
CA LEU A 62 -13.29 4.98 -2.31
C LEU A 62 -12.90 3.51 -2.53
N VAL A 63 -11.68 3.17 -2.16
CA VAL A 63 -11.10 1.82 -2.27
C VAL A 63 -11.01 1.21 -0.87
N THR A 64 -11.46 -0.03 -0.71
CA THR A 64 -11.35 -0.78 0.56
C THR A 64 -10.27 -1.85 0.41
N VAL A 65 -9.30 -1.82 1.31
CA VAL A 65 -8.19 -2.78 1.39
C VAL A 65 -8.36 -3.61 2.66
N ASP A 66 -8.29 -4.93 2.55
CA ASP A 66 -8.27 -5.82 3.71
C ASP A 66 -6.88 -5.79 4.34
N VAL A 67 -6.81 -5.42 5.62
CA VAL A 67 -5.55 -5.35 6.39
C VAL A 67 -5.61 -6.23 7.65
N ARG A 68 -6.50 -7.23 7.69
CA ARG A 68 -6.47 -8.27 8.73
C ARG A 68 -5.35 -9.26 8.46
N PRO A 69 -4.38 -9.44 9.38
CA PRO A 69 -3.23 -10.33 9.15
C PRO A 69 -3.60 -11.78 8.85
N SER A 70 -4.77 -12.25 9.31
CA SER A 70 -5.27 -13.61 9.07
C SER A 70 -6.11 -13.76 7.80
N SER A 71 -6.37 -12.68 7.05
CA SER A 71 -7.17 -12.74 5.83
C SER A 71 -6.37 -13.27 4.65
N ASP A 72 -6.98 -14.18 3.88
CA ASP A 72 -6.45 -14.62 2.57
C ASP A 72 -6.31 -13.46 1.54
N ASN A 73 -6.97 -12.34 1.83
CA ASN A 73 -6.93 -11.11 1.04
C ASN A 73 -6.10 -9.99 1.70
N TYR A 74 -5.28 -10.30 2.70
CA TYR A 74 -4.42 -9.30 3.33
C TYR A 74 -3.60 -8.51 2.30
N GLY A 75 -3.68 -7.18 2.37
CA GLY A 75 -3.04 -6.25 1.47
C GLY A 75 -3.71 -6.10 0.10
N LYS A 76 -4.86 -6.74 -0.14
CA LYS A 76 -5.58 -6.67 -1.42
C LYS A 76 -6.76 -5.72 -1.37
N VAL A 77 -7.06 -5.13 -2.51
CA VAL A 77 -8.31 -4.40 -2.75
C VAL A 77 -9.46 -5.41 -2.80
N ILE A 78 -10.42 -5.25 -1.90
CA ILE A 78 -11.61 -6.12 -1.82
C ILE A 78 -12.88 -5.43 -2.30
N HIS A 79 -12.86 -4.09 -2.38
CA HIS A 79 -13.99 -3.31 -2.90
C HIS A 79 -13.53 -1.96 -3.45
N THR A 80 -14.25 -1.47 -4.46
CA THR A 80 -14.06 -0.13 -5.02
C THR A 80 -15.40 0.49 -5.34
N ARG A 81 -15.58 1.78 -5.02
CA ARG A 81 -16.74 2.55 -5.46
C ARG A 81 -16.32 3.89 -6.06
N SER A 82 -16.73 4.13 -7.30
CA SER A 82 -16.64 5.45 -7.96
C SER A 82 -17.63 6.42 -7.30
N VAL A 83 -17.21 7.68 -7.14
CA VAL A 83 -17.94 8.68 -6.32
C VAL A 83 -18.37 9.94 -7.06
N GLY A 84 -18.09 10.10 -8.36
CA GLY A 84 -18.57 11.22 -9.18
C GLY A 84 -17.53 11.82 -10.11
#